data_AF-A0A379QBJ4-F1
#
_entry.id   AF-A0A379QBJ4-F1
#
_cell.length_a   1.000
_cell.length_b   1.000
_cell.length_c   1.000
_cell.angle_alpha   90.00
_cell.angle_beta   90.00
_cell.angle_gamma   90.00
#
_symmetry.space_group_name_H-M   'P 1'
#
loop_
_entity.id
_entity.type
_entity.pdbx_description
1 polymer ?
#
loop_
_entity_poly.entity_id
_entity_poly.type
_entity_poly.pdbx_seq_one_letter_code
_entity_poly.pdbx_strand_id
1 'polypeptide(L)'
;MNPMLKTTLLFFVTALCEIIGCFLPWLWIKRGASVWWLVPGAASLALFVWLLTLHPAASGRVYAAYGGVYVCTALLWLRVVDGVRLTVYDWCGALIALCGMLIIVVGWGRT
;
A
#
# COMPACT_ATOMS: atom_id res chain seq x y z
N MET A 1 16.68 -13.15 -9.13
CA MET A 1 15.63 -12.11 -9.06
C MET A 1 16.31 -10.79 -8.72
N ASN A 2 16.18 -9.75 -9.55
CA ASN A 2 16.85 -8.47 -9.39
C ASN A 2 16.54 -7.84 -8.01
N PRO A 3 17.51 -7.28 -7.25
CA PRO A 3 17.27 -6.75 -5.92
C PRO A 3 16.18 -5.67 -5.89
N MET A 4 16.09 -4.85 -6.94
CA MET A 4 15.01 -3.86 -7.07
C MET A 4 13.62 -4.50 -7.24
N LEU A 5 13.51 -5.59 -8.01
CA LEU A 5 12.24 -6.28 -8.21
C LEU A 5 11.73 -6.89 -6.89
N LYS A 6 12.63 -7.41 -6.05
CA LYS A 6 12.29 -7.90 -4.71
C LYS A 6 11.72 -6.77 -3.84
N THR A 7 12.34 -5.61 -3.83
CA THR A 7 11.90 -4.47 -3.02
C THR A 7 10.56 -3.91 -3.52
N THR A 8 10.36 -3.80 -4.83
CA THR A 8 9.06 -3.37 -5.39
C THR A 8 7.94 -4.35 -5.05
N LEU A 9 8.20 -5.65 -5.18
CA LEU A 9 7.22 -6.68 -4.81
C LEU A 9 6.91 -6.62 -3.31
N LEU A 10 7.93 -6.41 -2.48
CA LEU A 10 7.75 -6.27 -1.03
C LEU A 10 6.87 -5.06 -0.70
N PHE A 11 7.11 -3.89 -1.30
CA PHE A 11 6.26 -2.71 -1.13
C PHE A 11 4.81 -2.98 -1.56
N PHE A 12 4.61 -3.69 -2.68
CA PHE A 12 3.27 -4.03 -3.16
C PHE A 12 2.52 -4.98 -2.22
N VAL A 13 3.18 -6.04 -1.75
CA VAL A 13 2.59 -6.96 -0.77
C VAL A 13 2.28 -6.24 0.54
N THR A 14 3.18 -5.36 0.98
CA THR A 14 2.99 -4.51 2.17
C THR A 14 1.72 -3.64 2.00
N ALA A 15 1.55 -3.00 0.84
CA ALA A 15 0.37 -2.19 0.54
C ALA A 15 -0.92 -2.99 0.54
N LEU A 16 -0.89 -4.19 -0.03
CA LEU A 16 -2.05 -5.06 -0.07
C LEU A 16 -2.46 -5.50 1.35
N CYS A 17 -1.50 -5.83 2.22
CA CYS A 17 -1.77 -6.17 3.62
C CYS A 17 -2.40 -5.01 4.39
N GLU A 18 -1.94 -3.77 4.19
CA GLU A 18 -2.56 -2.60 4.82
C GLU A 18 -4.01 -2.41 4.32
N ILE A 19 -4.22 -2.43 3.00
CA ILE A 19 -5.53 -2.22 2.39
C ILE A 19 -6.53 -3.27 2.89
N ILE A 20 -6.15 -4.57 2.88
CA ILE A 20 -7.01 -5.64 3.41
C ILE A 20 -7.30 -5.43 4.89
N GLY A 21 -6.27 -5.09 5.67
CA GLY A 21 -6.37 -4.85 7.10
C GLY A 21 -7.35 -3.74 7.46
N CYS A 22 -7.39 -2.67 6.64
CA CYS A 22 -8.30 -1.55 6.79
C CYS A 22 -9.69 -1.81 6.17
N PHE A 23 -9.76 -2.59 5.09
CA PHE A 23 -10.99 -2.89 4.38
C PHE A 23 -11.93 -3.82 5.18
N LEU A 24 -11.38 -4.81 5.91
CA LEU A 24 -12.19 -5.79 6.64
C LEU A 24 -13.02 -5.17 7.79
N PRO A 25 -12.47 -4.25 8.62
CA PRO A 25 -13.28 -3.47 9.56
C PRO A 25 -14.35 -2.60 8.88
N TRP A 26 -14.00 -1.99 7.74
CA TRP A 26 -14.97 -1.22 6.95
C TRP A 26 -16.12 -2.11 6.46
N LEU A 27 -15.83 -3.34 6.02
CA LEU A 27 -16.83 -4.31 5.58
C LEU A 27 -17.79 -4.71 6.72
N TRP A 28 -17.26 -4.90 7.93
CA TRP A 28 -18.09 -5.12 9.12
C TRP A 28 -19.02 -3.94 9.40
N ILE A 29 -18.47 -2.73 9.52
CA ILE A 29 -19.25 -1.56 9.96
C ILE A 29 -20.22 -1.08 8.87
N LYS A 30 -19.79 -1.04 7.60
CA LYS A 30 -20.56 -0.44 6.50
C LYS A 30 -21.43 -1.43 5.74
N ARG A 31 -21.06 -2.72 5.70
CA ARG A 31 -21.82 -3.75 4.97
C ARG A 31 -22.45 -4.82 5.87
N GLY A 32 -22.36 -4.66 7.20
CA GLY A 32 -22.98 -5.57 8.16
C GLY A 32 -22.36 -6.97 8.15
N ALA A 33 -21.11 -7.11 7.70
CA ALA A 33 -20.41 -8.39 7.73
C ALA A 33 -20.19 -8.88 9.18
N SER A 34 -19.72 -10.11 9.37
CA SER A 34 -19.49 -10.61 10.72
C SER A 34 -18.32 -9.90 11.43
N VAL A 35 -18.43 -9.71 12.76
CA VAL A 35 -17.32 -9.20 13.59
C VAL A 35 -16.06 -10.07 13.50
N TRP A 36 -16.22 -11.36 13.14
CA TRP A 36 -15.11 -12.29 12.93
C TRP A 36 -14.12 -11.82 11.85
N TRP A 37 -14.52 -10.92 10.94
CA TRP A 37 -13.61 -10.30 9.96
C TRP A 37 -12.54 -9.40 10.59
N LEU A 38 -12.72 -8.96 11.84
CA LEU A 38 -11.71 -8.19 12.56
C LEU A 38 -10.44 -9.01 12.86
N VAL A 39 -10.57 -10.32 13.05
CA VAL A 39 -9.43 -11.21 13.33
C VAL A 39 -8.45 -11.26 12.14
N PRO A 40 -8.89 -11.61 10.90
CA PRO A 40 -8.02 -11.53 9.74
C PRO A 40 -7.60 -10.09 9.40
N GLY A 41 -8.42 -9.08 9.69
CA GLY A 41 -8.04 -7.67 9.54
C GLY A 41 -6.85 -7.29 10.43
N ALA A 42 -6.93 -7.60 11.72
CA ALA A 42 -5.84 -7.37 12.68
C ALA A 42 -4.58 -8.17 12.33
N ALA A 43 -4.73 -9.43 11.91
CA ALA A 43 -3.60 -10.24 11.45
C ALA A 43 -2.92 -9.63 10.22
N SER A 44 -3.70 -9.09 9.27
CA SER A 44 -3.19 -8.41 8.08
C SER A 44 -2.42 -7.12 8.43
N LEU A 45 -2.92 -6.34 9.38
CA LEU A 45 -2.21 -5.14 9.87
C LEU A 45 -0.93 -5.49 10.63
N ALA A 46 -0.93 -6.54 11.46
CA ALA A 46 0.28 -7.02 12.11
C ALA A 46 1.34 -7.47 11.08
N LEU A 47 0.90 -8.16 10.02
CA LEU A 47 1.75 -8.56 8.91
C LEU A 47 2.32 -7.35 8.15
N PHE A 48 1.49 -6.33 7.89
CA PHE A 48 1.92 -5.07 7.27
C PHE A 48 3.04 -4.38 8.05
N VAL A 49 2.87 -4.21 9.37
CA VAL A 49 3.88 -3.58 10.22
C VAL A 49 5.18 -4.37 10.21
N TRP A 50 5.10 -5.71 10.23
CA TRP A 50 6.29 -6.56 10.14
C TRP A 50 6.98 -6.43 8.78
N LEU A 51 6.24 -6.44 7.66
CA LEU A 51 6.80 -6.31 6.32
C LEU A 51 7.54 -4.97 6.11
N LEU A 52 7.05 -3.88 6.72
CA LEU A 52 7.75 -2.59 6.68
C LEU A 52 9.16 -2.66 7.29
N THR A 53 9.36 -3.48 8.33
CA THR A 53 10.69 -3.63 8.98
C THR A 53 11.74 -4.29 8.08
N LEU A 54 11.30 -4.99 7.03
CA LEU A 54 12.19 -5.71 6.10
C LEU A 54 12.80 -4.80 5.03
N HIS A 55 12.39 -3.54 4.93
CA HIS A 55 12.90 -2.61 3.93
C HIS A 55 14.29 -2.10 4.34
N PRO A 56 15.27 -2.04 3.40
CA PRO A 56 16.69 -1.91 3.74
C PRO A 56 17.14 -0.49 4.10
N ALA A 57 16.33 0.29 4.81
CA ALA A 57 16.62 1.70 5.02
C ALA A 57 15.83 2.41 6.13
N ALA A 58 16.21 3.67 6.40
CA ALA A 58 15.58 4.53 7.40
C ALA A 58 14.04 4.56 7.24
N SER A 59 13.35 4.28 8.35
CA SER A 59 11.89 4.08 8.41
C SER A 59 11.12 5.22 7.74
N GLY A 60 11.48 6.48 8.01
CA GLY A 60 10.80 7.63 7.40
C GLY A 60 10.87 7.67 5.87
N ARG A 61 12.01 7.27 5.27
CA ARG A 61 12.15 7.18 3.81
C ARG A 61 11.38 5.99 3.25
N VAL A 62 11.30 4.88 3.98
CA VAL A 62 10.46 3.72 3.62
C VAL A 62 9.00 4.12 3.61
N TYR A 63 8.49 4.79 4.64
CA TYR A 63 7.10 5.27 4.69
C TYR A 63 6.77 6.23 3.55
N ALA A 64 7.67 7.18 3.27
CA ALA A 64 7.44 8.14 2.20
C ALA A 64 7.46 7.49 0.80
N ALA A 65 8.36 6.54 0.56
CA ALA A 65 8.37 5.78 -0.69
C ALA A 65 7.15 4.85 -0.81
N TYR A 66 6.82 4.16 0.28
CA TYR A 66 5.66 3.29 0.39
C TYR A 66 4.35 3.99 -0.01
N GLY A 67 4.17 5.25 0.41
CA GLY A 67 2.97 6.03 0.09
C GLY A 67 2.65 6.10 -1.42
N GLY A 68 3.66 6.17 -2.28
CA GLY A 68 3.45 6.16 -3.74
C GLY A 68 2.91 4.82 -4.25
N VAL A 69 3.46 3.71 -3.74
CA VAL A 69 2.96 2.35 -4.06
C VAL A 69 1.57 2.13 -3.50
N TYR A 70 1.30 2.62 -2.28
CA TYR A 70 0.00 2.56 -1.64
C TYR A 70 -1.08 3.22 -2.48
N VAL A 71 -0.86 4.46 -2.94
CA VAL A 71 -1.83 5.18 -3.79
C VAL A 71 -2.20 4.36 -5.03
N CYS A 72 -1.21 3.80 -5.73
CA CYS A 72 -1.46 3.00 -6.92
C CYS A 72 -2.22 1.72 -6.60
N THR A 73 -1.84 1.04 -5.52
CA THR A 73 -2.48 -0.21 -5.08
C THR A 73 -3.92 0.04 -4.64
N ALA A 74 -4.18 1.15 -3.95
CA ALA A 74 -5.52 1.55 -3.53
C ALA A 74 -6.44 1.87 -4.71
N LEU A 75 -5.93 2.53 -5.76
CA LEU A 75 -6.72 2.78 -6.97
C LEU A 75 -7.00 1.50 -7.77
N LEU A 76 -6.05 0.56 -7.81
CA LEU A 76 -6.29 -0.77 -8.38
C LEU A 76 -7.35 -1.53 -7.58
N TRP A 77 -7.30 -1.45 -6.25
CA TRP A 77 -8.32 -2.01 -5.36
C TRP A 77 -9.69 -1.39 -5.63
N LEU A 78 -9.78 -0.07 -5.71
CA LEU A 78 -10.99 0.67 -6.05
C LEU A 78 -11.59 0.19 -7.38
N ARG A 79 -10.73 -0.11 -8.36
CA ARG A 79 -11.16 -0.59 -9.67
C ARG A 79 -11.64 -2.04 -9.66
N VAL A 80 -10.94 -2.91 -8.95
CA VAL A 80 -11.11 -4.38 -9.00
C VAL A 80 -12.10 -4.89 -7.95
N VAL A 81 -11.97 -4.43 -6.70
CA VAL A 81 -12.78 -4.90 -5.56
C VAL A 81 -14.02 -4.05 -5.39
N ASP A 82 -13.88 -2.72 -5.44
CA ASP A 82 -15.04 -1.82 -5.31
C ASP A 82 -15.79 -1.63 -6.64
N GLY A 83 -15.18 -2.03 -7.77
CA GLY A 83 -15.80 -1.98 -9.10
C GLY A 83 -15.97 -0.57 -9.68
N VAL A 84 -15.38 0.45 -9.05
CA VAL A 84 -15.50 1.86 -9.46
C VAL A 84 -14.54 2.15 -10.60
N ARG A 85 -15.01 2.84 -11.66
CA ARG A 85 -14.14 3.24 -12.77
C ARG A 85 -13.23 4.39 -12.32
N LEU A 86 -11.94 4.25 -12.60
CA LEU A 86 -10.96 5.30 -12.35
C LEU A 86 -11.17 6.45 -13.34
N THR A 87 -11.21 7.65 -12.78
CA THR A 87 -11.31 8.91 -13.51
C THR A 87 -9.92 9.38 -13.95
N VAL A 88 -9.89 10.36 -14.86
CA VAL A 88 -8.62 11.00 -15.27
C VAL A 88 -7.91 11.64 -14.07
N TYR A 89 -8.65 12.17 -13.09
CA TYR A 89 -8.07 12.73 -11.88
C TYR A 89 -7.37 11.68 -11.02
N ASP A 90 -7.93 10.46 -10.93
CA ASP A 90 -7.31 9.36 -10.20
C ASP A 90 -5.97 8.97 -10.84
N TRP A 91 -5.94 8.86 -12.16
CA TRP A 91 -4.71 8.56 -12.91
C TRP A 91 -3.65 9.65 -12.77
N CYS A 92 -4.05 10.92 -12.87
CA CYS A 92 -3.13 12.06 -12.67
C CYS A 92 -2.57 12.09 -11.24
N GLY A 93 -3.42 11.88 -10.24
CA GLY A 93 -3.01 11.80 -8.84
C GLY A 93 -2.03 10.65 -8.58
N ALA A 94 -2.31 9.48 -9.14
CA ALA A 94 -1.43 8.31 -9.07
C ALA A 94 -0.05 8.62 -9.66
N LEU A 95 -0.01 9.26 -10.83
CA LEU A 95 1.23 9.62 -11.50
C LEU A 95 2.07 10.60 -10.67
N ILE A 96 1.43 11.64 -10.11
CA ILE A 96 2.11 12.63 -9.26
C ILE A 96 2.67 11.96 -8.00
N ALA A 97 1.88 11.10 -7.34
CA ALA A 97 2.32 10.36 -6.15
C ALA A 97 3.51 9.44 -6.46
N LEU A 98 3.48 8.71 -7.58
CA LEU A 98 4.60 7.89 -8.04
C LEU A 98 5.85 8.73 -8.33
N CYS A 99 5.72 9.87 -9.00
CA CYS A 99 6.83 10.77 -9.25
C CYS A 99 7.47 11.25 -7.94
N GLY A 100 6.65 11.65 -6.96
CA GLY A 100 7.13 12.05 -5.62
C GLY A 100 7.90 10.94 -4.92
N MET A 101 7.36 9.71 -4.93
CA MET A 101 8.05 8.53 -4.43
C MET A 101 9.40 8.31 -5.12
N LEU A 102 9.44 8.35 -6.45
CA LEU A 102 10.66 8.11 -7.23
C LEU A 102 11.75 9.13 -6.89
N ILE A 103 11.41 10.40 -6.70
CA ILE A 103 12.34 11.44 -6.27
C ILE A 103 12.98 11.08 -4.92
N ILE A 104 12.18 10.61 -3.96
CA ILE A 104 12.65 10.21 -2.62
C ILE A 104 13.56 8.98 -2.71
N VAL A 105 13.16 7.97 -3.48
CA VAL A 105 13.93 6.73 -3.67
C VAL A 105 15.27 7.01 -4.36
N VAL A 106 15.30 7.89 -5.37
CA VAL A 106 16.56 8.31 -6.02
C VAL A 106 17.44 9.13 -5.07
N GLY A 107 16.84 9.88 -4.15
CA GLY A 107 17.56 10.65 -3.12
C GLY A 107 18.20 9.80 -2.00
N TRP A 108 17.90 8.50 -1.92
CA TRP A 108 18.29 7.65 -0.78
C TRP A 108 19.80 7.59 -0.53
N GLY A 109 20.60 7.50 -1.59
CA GLY A 109 22.05 7.30 -1.51
C GLY A 109 22.87 8.59 -1.52
N ARG A 110 22.25 9.78 -1.43
CA ARG A 110 22.94 11.07 -1.55
C ARG A 110 23.29 11.74 -0.21
N THR A 111 23.33 10.99 0.88
CA THR A 111 23.66 11.43 2.23
C THR A 111 24.57 10.42 2.88
#